data_AF-A0A5D0US32-F1
#
_entry.id   AF-A0A5D0US32-F1
#
_cell.length_a   1.000
_cell.length_b   1.000
_cell.length_c   1.000
_cell.angle_alpha   90.00
_cell.angle_beta   90.00
_cell.angle_gamma   90.00
#
_symmetry.space_group_name_H-M   'P 1'
#
loop_
_entity.id
_entity.type
_entity.pdbx_description
1 polymer ?
#
loop_
_entity_poly.entity_id
_entity_poly.type
_entity_poly.pdbx_seq_one_letter_code
_entity_poly.pdbx_strand_id
1 'polypeptide(L)'
;MYQTYLQRERQKVLGLLGDLQQHRFEIFRSLTLLRQASLDVALVDPKHRAVPSTKLDVLAEQVSDLVAEGHRTLVFSQFTRFLDAARERLEAAGIRCCYLDGGTRDRATVLAEFKKGRAPVFLISLKAGGFGLNLTEADYCILLDPWWNPATEAQAVDRVHRIGQTRNVMVYRLVAKDTIEEKVMALKARKAELFGSVLDGGDFASAQLTAADIRDLLE
;
A
#
# COMPACT_ATOMS: atom_id res chain seq x y z
N MET A 1 -13.15 -11.56 11.93
CA MET A 1 -13.98 -10.75 11.01
C MET A 1 -13.53 -10.85 9.57
N TYR A 2 -12.25 -10.66 9.25
CA TYR A 2 -11.72 -10.85 7.89
C TYR A 2 -12.12 -12.19 7.26
N GLN A 3 -12.00 -13.30 8.00
CA GLN A 3 -12.36 -14.65 7.51
C GLN A 3 -13.82 -14.76 7.05
N THR A 4 -14.75 -14.03 7.68
CA THR A 4 -16.16 -13.99 7.26
C THR A 4 -16.32 -13.31 5.90
N TYR A 5 -15.60 -12.21 5.66
CA TYR A 5 -15.55 -11.56 4.35
C TYR A 5 -14.87 -12.47 3.32
N LEU A 6 -13.76 -13.12 3.68
CA LEU A 6 -13.07 -14.06 2.80
C LEU A 6 -13.99 -15.19 2.34
N GLN A 7 -14.67 -15.87 3.24
CA GLN A 7 -15.57 -16.98 2.88
C GLN A 7 -16.68 -16.54 1.93
N ARG A 8 -17.32 -15.40 2.21
CA ARG A 8 -18.38 -14.83 1.39
C ARG A 8 -17.89 -14.47 -0.01
N GLU A 9 -16.81 -13.69 -0.10
CA GLU A 9 -16.29 -13.24 -1.39
C GLU A 9 -15.61 -14.37 -2.17
N ARG A 10 -14.99 -15.35 -1.49
CA ARG A 10 -14.42 -16.55 -2.11
C ARG A 10 -15.48 -17.35 -2.86
N GLN A 11 -16.59 -17.70 -2.20
CA GLN A 11 -17.69 -18.43 -2.84
C GLN A 11 -18.22 -17.69 -4.07
N LYS A 12 -18.42 -16.37 -3.92
CA LYS A 12 -18.89 -15.51 -4.99
C LYS A 12 -17.93 -15.49 -6.18
N VAL A 13 -16.65 -15.18 -5.95
CA VAL A 13 -15.68 -15.01 -7.03
C VAL A 13 -15.42 -16.33 -7.75
N LEU A 14 -15.28 -17.44 -7.03
CA LEU A 14 -15.04 -18.75 -7.65
C LEU A 14 -16.18 -19.16 -8.59
N GLY A 15 -17.43 -18.81 -8.27
CA GLY A 15 -18.58 -19.03 -9.15
C GLY A 15 -18.58 -18.17 -10.42
N LEU A 16 -17.86 -17.05 -10.43
CA LEU A 16 -17.77 -16.10 -11.55
C LEU A 16 -16.54 -16.32 -12.44
N LEU A 17 -15.57 -17.14 -12.00
CA LEU A 17 -14.32 -17.37 -12.73
C LEU A 17 -14.51 -18.09 -14.08
N GLY A 18 -15.67 -18.73 -14.31
CA GLY A 18 -15.99 -19.40 -15.58
C GLY A 18 -16.02 -18.44 -16.78
N ASP A 19 -16.39 -17.17 -16.56
CA ASP A 19 -16.29 -16.10 -17.55
C ASP A 19 -15.70 -14.84 -16.92
N LEU A 20 -14.36 -14.82 -16.83
CA LEU A 20 -13.60 -13.72 -16.24
C LEU A 20 -13.89 -12.38 -16.93
N GLN A 21 -14.08 -12.35 -18.25
CA GLN A 21 -14.25 -11.10 -18.98
C GLN A 21 -15.63 -10.50 -18.72
N GLN A 22 -16.67 -11.33 -18.74
CA GLN A 22 -18.03 -10.90 -18.42
C GLN A 22 -18.16 -10.41 -16.98
N HIS A 23 -17.53 -11.11 -16.02
CA HIS A 23 -17.66 -10.82 -14.59
C HIS A 23 -16.52 -10.00 -14.00
N ARG A 24 -15.64 -9.46 -14.84
CA ARG A 24 -14.41 -8.77 -14.45
C ARG A 24 -14.66 -7.73 -13.34
N PHE A 25 -15.60 -6.82 -13.56
CA PHE A 25 -15.90 -5.75 -12.62
C PHE A 25 -16.26 -6.27 -11.22
N GLU A 26 -17.12 -7.29 -11.16
CA GLU A 26 -17.59 -7.86 -9.91
C GLU A 26 -16.49 -8.62 -9.15
N ILE A 27 -15.63 -9.32 -9.88
CA ILE A 27 -14.46 -10.00 -9.33
C ILE A 27 -13.48 -8.98 -8.74
N PHE A 28 -13.13 -7.93 -9.49
CA PHE A 28 -12.23 -6.87 -9.01
C PHE A 28 -12.80 -6.09 -7.82
N ARG A 29 -14.13 -5.90 -7.77
CA ARG A 29 -14.79 -5.31 -6.60
C ARG A 29 -14.62 -6.20 -5.36
N SER A 30 -14.81 -7.50 -5.51
CA SER A 30 -14.68 -8.49 -4.41
C SER A 30 -13.23 -8.56 -3.90
N LEU A 31 -12.25 -8.59 -4.81
CA LEU A 31 -10.82 -8.53 -4.46
C LEU A 31 -10.45 -7.20 -3.76
N THR A 32 -11.01 -6.08 -4.23
CA THR A 32 -10.81 -4.78 -3.59
C THR A 32 -11.37 -4.76 -2.17
N LEU A 33 -12.55 -5.36 -1.96
CA LEU A 33 -13.16 -5.50 -0.63
C LEU A 33 -12.27 -6.32 0.30
N LEU A 34 -11.76 -7.47 -0.15
CA LEU A 34 -10.87 -8.30 0.66
C LEU A 34 -9.58 -7.57 1.04
N ARG A 35 -8.99 -6.82 0.10
CA ARG A 35 -7.81 -5.99 0.39
C ARG A 35 -8.10 -4.84 1.34
N GLN A 36 -9.31 -4.28 1.34
CA GLN A 36 -9.69 -3.29 2.34
C GLN A 36 -9.90 -3.95 3.70
N ALA A 37 -10.60 -5.10 3.75
CA ALA A 37 -10.86 -5.84 4.98
C ALA A 37 -9.58 -6.36 5.66
N SER A 38 -8.52 -6.67 4.90
CA SER A 38 -7.23 -7.10 5.47
C SER A 38 -6.48 -5.96 6.15
N LEU A 39 -6.71 -4.72 5.71
CA LEU A 39 -6.10 -3.52 6.29
C LEU A 39 -6.87 -3.08 7.52
N ASP A 40 -8.17 -2.88 7.35
CA ASP A 40 -9.09 -2.42 8.38
C ASP A 40 -10.54 -2.67 7.94
N VAL A 41 -11.29 -3.42 8.73
CA VAL A 41 -12.68 -3.75 8.44
C VAL A 41 -13.61 -2.52 8.39
N ALA A 42 -13.23 -1.41 9.03
CA ALA A 42 -13.96 -0.14 8.95
C ALA A 42 -13.91 0.51 7.55
N LEU A 43 -12.94 0.12 6.71
CA LEU A 43 -12.89 0.54 5.31
C LEU A 43 -14.04 -0.07 4.50
N VAL A 44 -14.46 -1.28 4.86
CA VAL A 44 -15.56 -2.02 4.21
C VAL A 44 -16.91 -1.63 4.79
N ASP A 45 -17.06 -1.64 6.11
CA ASP A 45 -18.28 -1.20 6.79
C ASP A 45 -17.95 -0.25 7.96
N PRO A 46 -18.36 1.03 7.89
CA PRO A 46 -18.14 2.01 8.95
C PRO A 46 -18.65 1.60 10.34
N LYS A 47 -19.61 0.66 10.42
CA LYS A 47 -20.09 0.12 11.70
C LYS A 47 -18.99 -0.58 12.50
N HIS A 48 -17.92 -0.99 11.83
CA HIS A 48 -16.78 -1.65 12.46
C HIS A 48 -15.68 -0.69 12.92
N ARG A 49 -15.92 0.63 12.94
CA ARG A 49 -14.92 1.63 13.39
C ARG A 49 -14.42 1.44 14.83
N ALA A 50 -15.20 0.77 15.67
CA ALA A 50 -14.80 0.43 17.04
C ALA A 50 -13.87 -0.80 17.12
N VAL A 51 -13.71 -1.54 16.01
CA VAL A 51 -12.80 -2.69 15.95
C VAL A 51 -11.37 -2.15 15.83
N PRO A 52 -10.43 -2.58 16.70
CA PRO A 52 -9.04 -2.15 16.61
C PRO A 52 -8.39 -2.53 15.28
N SER A 53 -7.47 -1.67 14.84
CA SER A 53 -6.76 -1.80 13.57
C SER A 53 -5.29 -2.14 13.85
N THR A 54 -4.98 -3.44 13.88
CA THR A 54 -3.64 -3.95 14.24
C THR A 54 -2.54 -3.30 13.40
N LYS A 55 -2.81 -3.04 12.12
CA LYS A 55 -1.82 -2.45 11.21
C LYS A 55 -1.54 -0.97 11.51
N LEU A 56 -2.57 -0.22 11.91
CA LEU A 56 -2.42 1.15 12.39
C LEU A 56 -1.76 1.21 13.77
N ASP A 57 -2.00 0.21 14.63
CA ASP A 57 -1.35 0.09 15.94
C ASP A 57 0.16 -0.09 15.74
N VAL A 58 0.56 -1.07 14.91
CA VAL A 58 1.96 -1.34 14.55
C VAL A 58 2.60 -0.14 13.84
N LEU A 59 1.88 0.51 12.93
CA LEU A 59 2.37 1.73 12.27
C LEU A 59 2.70 2.82 13.30
N ALA A 60 1.79 3.07 14.24
CA ALA A 60 1.97 4.12 15.23
C ALA A 60 3.15 3.84 16.16
N GLU A 61 3.29 2.60 16.63
CA GLU A 61 4.43 2.15 17.43
C GLU A 61 5.74 2.35 16.66
N GLN A 62 5.86 1.77 15.47
CA GLN A 62 7.08 1.84 14.67
C GLN A 62 7.46 3.27 14.30
N VAL A 63 6.49 4.09 13.89
CA VAL A 63 6.76 5.49 13.53
C VAL A 63 7.12 6.31 14.77
N SER A 64 6.54 6.03 15.94
CA SER A 64 6.92 6.72 17.18
C SER A 64 8.39 6.50 17.51
N ASP A 65 8.88 5.26 17.40
CA ASP A 65 10.28 4.91 17.66
C ASP A 65 11.21 5.62 16.67
N LEU A 66 10.89 5.55 15.36
CA LEU A 66 11.67 6.22 14.32
C LEU A 66 11.74 7.74 14.53
N VAL A 67 10.62 8.36 14.90
CA VAL A 67 10.57 9.81 15.17
C VAL A 67 11.38 10.16 16.42
N ALA A 68 11.34 9.33 17.47
CA ALA A 68 12.13 9.52 18.68
C ALA A 68 13.64 9.45 18.41
N GLU A 69 14.06 8.62 17.44
CA GLU A 69 15.44 8.51 16.96
C GLU A 69 15.83 9.62 15.96
N GLY A 70 14.90 10.52 15.61
CA GLY A 70 15.13 11.65 14.70
C GLY A 70 15.09 11.29 13.22
N HIS A 71 14.52 10.14 12.87
CA HIS A 71 14.31 9.70 11.50
C HIS A 71 13.10 10.36 10.84
N ARG A 72 13.09 10.39 9.51
CA ARG A 72 11.94 10.88 8.72
C ARG A 72 11.40 9.76 7.87
N THR A 73 10.09 9.62 7.87
CA THR A 73 9.41 8.44 7.32
C THR A 73 8.42 8.81 6.24
N LEU A 74 8.49 8.13 5.10
CA LEU A 74 7.43 8.12 4.11
C LEU A 74 6.50 6.94 4.39
N VAL A 75 5.19 7.18 4.35
CA VAL A 75 4.17 6.15 4.53
C VAL A 75 3.31 6.11 3.28
N PHE A 76 3.24 4.95 2.64
CA PHE A 76 2.53 4.76 1.39
C PHE A 76 1.32 3.86 1.54
N SER A 77 0.23 4.22 0.88
CA SER A 77 -0.95 3.35 0.71
C SER A 77 -1.62 3.60 -0.63
N GLN A 78 -2.23 2.58 -1.24
CA GLN A 78 -3.10 2.81 -2.42
C GLN A 78 -4.53 3.22 -2.02
N PHE A 79 -4.91 3.08 -0.75
CA PHE A 79 -6.24 3.35 -0.22
C PHE A 79 -6.22 4.65 0.58
N THR A 80 -6.67 5.75 -0.01
CA THR A 80 -6.68 7.07 0.64
C THR A 80 -7.42 7.07 1.98
N ARG A 81 -8.57 6.39 2.07
CA ARG A 81 -9.30 6.23 3.35
C ARG A 81 -8.48 5.55 4.45
N PHE A 82 -7.58 4.63 4.09
CA PHE A 82 -6.69 3.99 5.06
C PHE A 82 -5.52 4.90 5.42
N LEU A 83 -5.02 5.65 4.43
CA LEU A 83 -4.01 6.68 4.64
C LEU A 83 -4.52 7.81 5.56
N ASP A 84 -5.79 8.21 5.43
CA ASP A 84 -6.44 9.15 6.34
C ASP A 84 -6.54 8.57 7.76
N ALA A 85 -6.94 7.30 7.90
CA ALA A 85 -6.98 6.63 9.20
C ALA A 85 -5.58 6.53 9.84
N ALA A 86 -4.54 6.28 9.04
CA ALA A 86 -3.15 6.32 9.48
C ALA A 86 -2.74 7.72 9.96
N ARG A 87 -3.12 8.78 9.25
CA ARG A 87 -2.88 10.16 9.66
C ARG A 87 -3.58 10.47 10.99
N GLU A 88 -4.88 10.15 11.12
CA GLU A 88 -5.63 10.33 12.36
C GLU A 88 -4.95 9.62 13.54
N ARG A 89 -4.46 8.40 13.31
CA ARG A 89 -3.77 7.63 14.35
C ARG A 89 -2.44 8.25 14.77
N LEU A 90 -1.62 8.67 13.82
CA LEU A 90 -0.32 9.28 14.09
C LEU A 90 -0.48 10.66 14.76
N GLU A 91 -1.44 11.47 14.30
CA GLU A 91 -1.76 12.76 14.92
C GLU A 91 -2.25 12.58 16.37
N ALA A 92 -3.06 11.55 16.65
CA ALA A 92 -3.46 11.21 18.02
C ALA A 92 -2.28 10.79 18.92
N ALA A 93 -1.21 10.25 18.34
CA ALA A 93 0.05 9.98 19.03
C ALA A 93 0.97 11.21 19.13
N GLY A 94 0.51 12.40 18.70
CA GLY A 94 1.28 13.64 18.72
C GLY A 94 2.28 13.79 17.57
N ILE A 95 2.20 12.94 16.56
CA ILE A 95 3.14 12.92 15.42
C ILE A 95 2.56 13.75 14.28
N ARG A 96 3.22 14.86 13.96
CA ARG A 96 2.80 15.71 12.84
C ARG A 96 3.06 15.02 11.50
N CYS A 97 2.09 15.17 10.60
CA CYS A 97 2.09 14.50 9.31
C CYS A 97 1.90 15.51 8.16
N CYS A 98 2.68 15.35 7.08
CA CYS A 98 2.33 15.87 5.76
C CYS A 98 1.48 14.83 5.02
N TYR A 99 0.61 15.26 4.10
CA TYR A 99 -0.28 14.36 3.36
C TYR A 99 -0.38 14.75 1.88
N LEU A 100 -0.27 13.77 0.98
CA LEU A 100 -0.39 13.97 -0.47
C LEU A 100 -1.16 12.84 -1.14
N ASP A 101 -2.18 13.21 -1.91
CA ASP A 101 -2.93 12.32 -2.79
C ASP A 101 -3.30 12.99 -4.13
N GLY A 102 -4.17 12.33 -4.90
CA GLY A 102 -4.64 12.85 -6.19
C GLY A 102 -5.44 14.16 -6.07
N GLY A 103 -6.08 14.41 -4.94
CA GLY A 103 -6.90 15.61 -4.68
C GLY A 103 -6.11 16.79 -4.12
N THR A 104 -4.85 16.60 -3.71
CA THR A 104 -4.00 17.68 -3.20
C THR A 104 -3.74 18.73 -4.27
N ARG A 105 -4.23 19.97 -4.06
CA ARG A 105 -4.08 21.11 -4.97
C ARG A 105 -2.68 21.73 -4.88
N ASP A 106 -2.26 22.15 -3.69
CA ASP A 106 -0.97 22.80 -3.47
C ASP A 106 0.09 21.80 -3.02
N ARG A 107 0.55 20.99 -3.97
CA ARG A 107 1.56 19.96 -3.72
C ARG A 107 2.93 20.56 -3.37
N ALA A 108 3.27 21.70 -3.97
CA ALA A 108 4.58 22.33 -3.78
C ALA A 108 4.76 22.76 -2.32
N THR A 109 3.71 23.33 -1.71
CA THR A 109 3.74 23.71 -0.30
C THR A 109 3.91 22.50 0.60
N VAL A 110 3.09 21.44 0.44
CA VAL A 110 3.20 20.21 1.27
C VAL A 110 4.60 19.59 1.17
N LEU A 111 5.15 19.53 -0.05
CA LEU A 111 6.52 19.06 -0.26
C LEU A 111 7.54 19.93 0.48
N ALA A 112 7.44 21.25 0.35
CA ALA A 112 8.34 22.17 1.03
C ALA A 112 8.27 22.06 2.55
N GLU A 113 7.09 21.80 3.13
CA GLU A 113 6.93 21.60 4.57
C GLU A 113 7.68 20.36 5.07
N PHE A 114 7.55 19.24 4.37
CA PHE A 114 8.29 18.02 4.70
C PHE A 114 9.80 18.23 4.57
N LYS A 115 10.25 18.85 3.48
CA LYS A 115 11.68 19.13 3.25
C LYS A 115 12.30 20.01 4.34
N LYS A 116 11.57 21.05 4.74
CA LYS A 116 11.94 21.95 5.85
C LYS A 116 11.89 21.27 7.23
N GLY A 117 11.46 20.01 7.32
CA GLY A 117 11.39 19.26 8.57
C GLY A 117 10.25 19.69 9.49
N ARG A 118 9.19 20.29 8.95
CA ARG A 118 8.05 20.72 9.77
C ARG A 118 7.23 19.56 10.30
N ALA A 119 7.27 18.42 9.62
CA ALA A 119 6.63 17.16 9.99
C ALA A 119 7.62 16.01 9.75
N PRO A 120 7.77 15.07 10.70
CA PRO A 120 8.67 13.93 10.51
C PRO A 120 8.08 12.83 9.61
N VAL A 121 6.77 12.82 9.37
CA VAL A 121 6.09 11.80 8.57
C VAL A 121 5.43 12.43 7.35
N PHE A 122 5.52 11.76 6.20
CA PHE A 122 4.81 12.12 4.99
C PHE A 122 3.99 10.95 4.44
N LEU A 123 2.67 11.08 4.50
CA LEU A 123 1.72 10.12 3.97
C LEU A 123 1.43 10.41 2.49
N ILE A 124 1.62 9.40 1.63
CA ILE A 124 1.52 9.55 0.18
C ILE A 124 0.66 8.43 -0.43
N SER A 125 -0.34 8.80 -1.21
CA SER A 125 -1.13 7.83 -1.99
C SER A 125 -0.30 7.27 -3.14
N LEU A 126 -0.21 5.93 -3.27
CA LEU A 126 0.46 5.27 -4.40
C LEU A 126 -0.22 5.55 -5.75
N LYS A 127 -1.52 5.85 -5.74
CA LYS A 127 -2.28 6.23 -6.96
C LYS A 127 -1.97 7.65 -7.42
N ALA A 128 -1.29 8.45 -6.61
CA ALA A 128 -0.63 9.68 -7.04
C ALA A 128 0.65 9.38 -7.85
N GLY A 129 0.81 8.18 -8.43
CA GLY A 129 2.03 7.63 -9.01
C GLY A 129 2.68 8.40 -10.18
N GLY A 130 2.10 9.48 -10.67
CA GLY A 130 2.68 10.30 -11.76
C GLY A 130 3.74 11.32 -11.35
N PHE A 131 4.04 11.49 -10.06
CA PHE A 131 4.85 12.61 -9.59
C PHE A 131 6.30 12.18 -9.33
N GLY A 132 7.25 12.71 -10.10
CA GLY A 132 8.69 12.55 -9.88
C GLY A 132 9.17 13.26 -8.61
N LEU A 133 8.63 12.88 -7.45
CA LEU A 133 8.95 13.44 -6.15
C LEU A 133 10.39 13.06 -5.78
N ASN A 134 11.20 14.06 -5.41
CA ASN A 134 12.55 13.87 -4.87
C ASN A 134 12.49 14.14 -3.37
N LEU A 135 12.52 13.08 -2.56
CA LEU A 135 12.32 13.11 -1.10
C LEU A 135 13.51 12.48 -0.37
N THR A 136 14.71 13.00 -0.65
CA THR A 136 15.97 12.56 -0.02
C THR A 136 16.04 12.86 1.48
N GLU A 137 15.10 13.64 2.00
CA GLU A 137 15.03 13.95 3.43
C GLU A 137 14.52 12.78 4.28
N ALA A 138 13.92 11.76 3.66
CA ALA A 138 13.46 10.56 4.35
C ALA A 138 14.49 9.43 4.24
N ASP A 139 14.71 8.72 5.34
CA ASP A 139 15.55 7.53 5.43
C ASP A 139 14.75 6.26 5.73
N TYR A 140 13.44 6.38 5.94
CA TYR A 140 12.52 5.26 6.11
C TYR A 140 11.33 5.34 5.16
N CYS A 141 10.92 4.18 4.66
CA CYS A 141 9.74 4.00 3.82
C CYS A 141 8.90 2.85 4.37
N ILE A 142 7.62 3.11 4.66
CA ILE A 142 6.66 2.11 5.14
C ILE A 142 5.55 1.95 4.10
N LEU A 143 5.39 0.74 3.59
CA LEU A 143 4.31 0.35 2.68
C LEU A 143 3.19 -0.30 3.49
N LEU A 144 2.05 0.39 3.58
CA LEU A 144 0.89 -0.05 4.35
C LEU A 144 0.08 -1.14 3.68
N ASP A 145 0.21 -1.33 2.36
CA ASP A 145 -0.51 -2.37 1.64
C ASP A 145 0.33 -2.91 0.49
N PRO A 146 0.46 -4.23 0.36
CA PRO A 146 1.26 -4.82 -0.70
C PRO A 146 0.58 -4.65 -2.05
N TRP A 147 1.38 -4.42 -3.08
CA TRP A 147 0.93 -4.35 -4.47
C TRP A 147 1.53 -5.48 -5.30
N TRP A 148 0.67 -6.20 -6.02
CA TRP A 148 1.08 -7.25 -6.96
C TRP A 148 1.90 -6.75 -8.15
N ASN A 149 1.96 -5.44 -8.42
CA ASN A 149 2.81 -4.89 -9.49
C ASN A 149 4.17 -4.47 -8.90
N PRO A 150 5.25 -5.22 -9.14
CA PRO A 150 6.57 -4.91 -8.58
C PRO A 150 7.09 -3.54 -9.04
N ALA A 151 6.83 -3.16 -10.29
CA ALA A 151 7.37 -1.95 -10.90
C ALA A 151 6.91 -0.68 -10.19
N THR A 152 5.63 -0.61 -9.79
CA THR A 152 5.13 0.63 -9.17
C THR A 152 5.57 0.78 -7.72
N GLU A 153 5.78 -0.32 -7.00
CA GLU A 153 6.37 -0.26 -5.67
C GLU A 153 7.85 0.11 -5.73
N ALA A 154 8.61 -0.50 -6.65
CA ALA A 154 10.00 -0.13 -6.90
C ALA A 154 10.11 1.36 -7.25
N GLN A 155 9.25 1.86 -8.13
CA GLN A 155 9.20 3.28 -8.48
C GLN A 155 8.87 4.18 -7.28
N ALA A 156 8.06 3.72 -6.33
CA ALA A 156 7.76 4.49 -5.11
C ALA A 156 8.98 4.53 -4.16
N VAL A 157 9.69 3.41 -4.02
CA VAL A 157 10.90 3.26 -3.20
C VAL A 157 12.10 3.99 -3.80
N ASP A 158 12.31 3.91 -5.12
CA ASP A 158 13.40 4.55 -5.86
C ASP A 158 13.39 6.09 -5.71
N ARG A 159 12.24 6.69 -5.37
CA ARG A 159 12.11 8.13 -5.09
C ARG A 159 12.86 8.57 -3.84
N VAL A 160 13.11 7.64 -2.91
CA VAL A 160 13.84 7.88 -1.66
C VAL A 160 15.33 7.57 -1.84
N HIS A 161 15.66 6.57 -2.64
CA HIS A 161 17.04 6.12 -2.93
C HIS A 161 17.77 6.98 -4.00
N ARG A 162 17.26 8.17 -4.33
CA ARG A 162 17.77 8.99 -5.44
C ARG A 162 19.14 9.62 -5.14
N ILE A 163 19.89 9.96 -6.20
CA ILE A 163 21.19 10.67 -6.14
C ILE A 163 21.05 11.92 -5.25
N GLY A 164 21.88 12.02 -4.21
CA GLY A 164 21.82 13.06 -3.18
C GLY A 164 21.36 12.55 -1.80
N GLN A 165 20.80 11.33 -1.73
CA GLN A 165 20.60 10.64 -0.47
C GLN A 165 21.95 10.14 0.08
N THR A 166 22.31 10.56 1.29
CA THR A 166 23.56 10.15 1.97
C THR A 166 23.33 9.11 3.07
N ARG A 167 22.07 8.83 3.42
CA ARG A 167 21.68 7.89 4.47
C ARG A 167 21.20 6.57 3.87
N ASN A 168 21.43 5.47 4.58
CA ASN A 168 20.86 4.19 4.19
C ASN A 168 19.33 4.27 4.31
N VAL A 169 18.60 3.88 3.26
CA VAL A 169 17.14 3.95 3.24
C VAL A 169 16.59 2.57 3.58
N MET A 170 15.75 2.50 4.61
CA MET A 170 15.11 1.27 5.04
C MET A 170 13.66 1.20 4.54
N VAL A 171 13.27 0.04 4.01
CA VAL A 171 11.93 -0.19 3.46
C VAL A 171 11.22 -1.29 4.22
N TYR A 172 10.14 -0.92 4.92
CA TYR A 172 9.25 -1.84 5.61
C TYR A 172 7.98 -2.09 4.80
N ARG A 173 7.52 -3.34 4.79
CA ARG A 173 6.24 -3.74 4.23
C ARG A 173 5.40 -4.35 5.33
N LEU A 174 4.28 -3.72 5.64
CA LEU A 174 3.32 -4.27 6.59
C LEU A 174 2.40 -5.24 5.84
N VAL A 175 2.44 -6.51 6.23
CA VAL A 175 1.67 -7.59 5.61
C VAL A 175 0.83 -8.29 6.69
N ALA A 176 -0.48 -8.30 6.52
CA ALA A 176 -1.38 -8.99 7.45
C ALA A 176 -1.36 -10.51 7.20
N LYS A 177 -0.99 -11.28 8.23
CA LYS A 177 -0.97 -12.74 8.19
C LYS A 177 -2.37 -13.34 8.05
N ASP A 178 -2.46 -14.50 7.42
CA ASP A 178 -3.71 -15.23 7.15
C ASP A 178 -4.73 -14.40 6.36
N THR A 179 -4.23 -13.51 5.50
CA THR A 179 -5.06 -12.66 4.64
C THR A 179 -4.62 -12.70 3.18
N ILE A 180 -5.42 -12.07 2.31
CA ILE A 180 -5.11 -11.87 0.89
C ILE A 180 -3.77 -11.16 0.69
N GLU A 181 -3.25 -10.42 1.67
CA GLU A 181 -1.99 -9.71 1.55
C GLU A 181 -0.78 -10.63 1.36
N GLU A 182 -0.71 -11.75 2.08
CA GLU A 182 0.36 -12.74 1.89
C GLU A 182 0.30 -13.34 0.49
N LYS A 183 -0.92 -13.60 0.00
CA LYS A 183 -1.16 -14.12 -1.35
C LYS A 183 -0.76 -13.09 -2.42
N VAL A 184 -1.01 -11.81 -2.17
CA VAL A 184 -0.54 -10.71 -3.04
C VAL A 184 0.98 -10.65 -3.06
N MET A 185 1.66 -10.84 -1.93
CA MET A 185 3.12 -10.88 -1.88
C MET A 185 3.69 -12.10 -2.61
N ALA A 186 3.10 -13.28 -2.44
CA ALA A 186 3.48 -14.48 -3.16
C ALA A 186 3.26 -14.32 -4.68
N LEU A 187 2.13 -13.75 -5.08
CA LEU A 187 1.84 -13.44 -6.48
C LEU A 187 2.83 -12.44 -7.06
N LYS A 188 3.19 -11.40 -6.30
CA LYS A 188 4.21 -10.42 -6.68
C LYS A 188 5.56 -11.10 -6.93
N ALA A 189 5.99 -12.00 -6.05
CA ALA A 189 7.25 -12.74 -6.20
C ALA A 189 7.24 -13.60 -7.46
N ARG A 190 6.19 -14.42 -7.66
CA ARG A 190 6.03 -15.24 -8.87
C ARG A 190 6.02 -14.41 -10.14
N LYS A 191 5.30 -13.27 -10.14
CA LYS A 191 5.30 -12.35 -11.28
C LYS A 191 6.70 -11.78 -11.52
N ALA A 192 7.39 -11.32 -10.48
CA ALA A 192 8.76 -10.81 -10.61
C ALA A 192 9.74 -11.85 -11.18
N GLU A 193 9.63 -13.13 -10.79
CA GLU A 193 10.43 -14.23 -11.35
C GLU A 193 10.12 -14.47 -12.83
N LEU A 194 8.83 -14.54 -13.19
CA LEU A 194 8.40 -14.67 -14.58
C LEU A 194 8.92 -13.50 -15.43
N PHE A 195 8.85 -12.25 -14.93
CA PHE A 195 9.39 -11.09 -15.62
C PHE A 195 10.91 -11.08 -15.67
N GLY A 196 11.59 -11.49 -14.59
CA GLY A 196 13.04 -11.63 -14.55
C GLY A 196 13.56 -12.66 -15.57
N SER A 197 12.79 -13.71 -15.84
CA SER A 197 13.13 -14.76 -16.81
C SER A 197 12.92 -14.36 -18.28
N VAL A 198 12.13 -13.31 -18.55
CA VAL A 198 11.75 -12.86 -19.91
C VAL A 198 12.56 -11.63 -20.38
N LEU A 199 13.40 -11.04 -19.51
CA LEU A 199 14.14 -9.81 -19.79
C LEU A 199 15.40 -9.95 -20.67
N ASP A 200 15.30 -10.76 -21.73
CA ASP A 200 16.17 -10.67 -22.93
C ASP A 200 15.43 -10.10 -24.16
N GLY A 201 14.21 -9.56 -23.98
CA GLY A 201 13.54 -8.84 -25.05
C GLY A 201 12.15 -8.30 -24.73
N GLY A 202 12.03 -6.98 -24.61
CA GLY A 202 10.83 -6.23 -25.02
C GLY A 202 9.67 -6.04 -24.04
N ASP A 203 9.42 -4.76 -23.74
CA ASP A 203 8.21 -4.08 -23.25
C ASP A 203 7.48 -4.50 -21.95
N PHE A 204 7.54 -3.60 -20.97
CA PHE A 204 7.14 -3.76 -19.55
C PHE A 204 5.65 -3.47 -19.24
N ALA A 205 4.73 -3.72 -20.18
CA ALA A 205 3.34 -3.28 -20.04
C ALA A 205 2.39 -4.37 -19.49
N SER A 206 2.08 -4.29 -18.18
CA SER A 206 0.88 -4.82 -17.51
C SER A 206 0.62 -6.33 -17.58
N ALA A 207 1.13 -7.07 -16.59
CA ALA A 207 0.70 -8.43 -16.29
C ALA A 207 -0.78 -8.45 -15.86
N GLN A 208 -1.72 -8.69 -16.79
CA GLN A 208 -3.13 -8.87 -16.41
C GLN A 208 -3.27 -10.07 -15.46
N LEU A 209 -4.21 -9.97 -14.49
CA LEU A 209 -4.51 -11.07 -13.59
C LEU A 209 -5.24 -12.17 -14.37
N THR A 210 -4.73 -13.40 -14.29
CA THR A 210 -5.39 -14.58 -14.86
C THR A 210 -6.45 -15.15 -13.91
N ALA A 211 -7.33 -16.02 -14.40
CA ALA A 211 -8.28 -16.72 -13.53
C ALA A 211 -7.56 -17.61 -12.49
N ALA A 212 -6.40 -18.17 -12.85
CA ALA A 212 -5.55 -18.92 -11.93
C ALA A 212 -4.96 -18.01 -10.84
N ASP A 213 -4.43 -16.83 -11.21
CA ASP A 213 -3.93 -15.85 -10.24
C ASP A 213 -5.02 -15.49 -9.22
N ILE A 214 -6.26 -15.29 -9.69
CA ILE A 214 -7.38 -14.90 -8.82
C ILE A 214 -7.79 -16.03 -7.89
N ARG A 215 -7.76 -17.28 -8.36
CA ARG A 215 -8.01 -18.45 -7.52
C ARG A 215 -6.97 -18.55 -6.40
N ASP A 216 -5.69 -18.41 -6.73
CA ASP A 216 -4.59 -18.45 -5.76
C ASP A 216 -4.67 -17.32 -4.71
N LEU A 217 -5.20 -16.16 -5.09
CA LEU A 217 -5.44 -15.06 -4.15
C LEU A 217 -6.54 -15.37 -3.12
N LEU A 218 -7.41 -16.32 -3.45
CA LEU A 218 -8.57 -16.65 -2.64
C LEU A 218 -8.39 -17.92 -1.84
N GLU A 219 -7.56 -18.87 -2.26
CA GLU A 219 -7.29 -20.15 -1.57
C GLU A 219 -6.30 -19.99 -0.41
#